data_AF-A0A7C3SRF7-F1
#
_entry.id   AF-A0A7C3SRF7-F1
#
_cell.length_a   1.000
_cell.length_b   1.000
_cell.length_c   1.000
_cell.angle_alpha   90.00
_cell.angle_beta   90.00
_cell.angle_gamma   90.00
#
_symmetry.space_group_name_H-M   'P 1'
#
loop_
_entity.id
_entity.type
_entity.pdbx_description
1 polymer ?
#
loop_
_entity_poly.entity_id
_entity_poly.type
_entity_poly.pdbx_seq_one_letter_code
_entity_poly.pdbx_strand_id
1 'polypeptide(L)'
;KLKKLIEKPKVPPSNYALTGIYFFTPVIFDMINQLKPSWRNELEITDAIQLLLDKGYKVGYDFVAGWWKDTGTPDDILDANRLVLDELNPEIKGFIENNASIQGRVSIEANAIVKHGSIIRGPSIIGENSTTESNVYIGPYTSIGNNVVIKRGEIKTQ
;
A
#
# COMPACT_ATOMS: atom_id res chain seq x y z
N LYS A 1 -21.87 -5.91 17.98
CA LYS A 1 -21.87 -4.71 18.86
C LYS A 1 -20.47 -4.53 19.41
N LEU A 2 -19.88 -3.35 19.23
CA LEU A 2 -18.56 -3.00 19.77
C LEU A 2 -18.65 -2.94 21.31
N LYS A 3 -17.71 -3.60 22.00
CA LYS A 3 -17.70 -3.70 23.47
C LYS A 3 -16.54 -2.94 24.10
N LYS A 4 -15.34 -3.10 23.53
CA LYS A 4 -14.10 -2.58 24.10
C LYS A 4 -13.06 -2.44 23.00
N LEU A 5 -12.24 -1.41 23.10
CA LEU A 5 -11.00 -1.23 22.36
C LEU A 5 -9.83 -1.30 23.33
N ILE A 6 -8.71 -1.87 22.88
CA ILE A 6 -7.51 -2.03 23.70
C ILE A 6 -6.32 -1.68 22.82
N GLU A 7 -5.54 -0.67 23.21
CA GLU A 7 -4.35 -0.26 22.47
C GLU A 7 -3.23 -1.29 22.64
N LYS A 8 -2.73 -1.83 21.53
CA LYS A 8 -1.57 -2.74 21.44
C LYS A 8 -1.49 -3.80 22.58
N PRO A 9 -2.52 -4.64 22.76
CA PRO A 9 -2.52 -5.66 23.82
C PRO A 9 -1.45 -6.73 23.54
N LYS A 10 -0.73 -7.16 24.59
CA LYS A 10 0.20 -8.30 24.49
C LYS A 10 -0.49 -9.60 24.08
N VAL A 11 -1.74 -9.78 24.52
CA VAL A 11 -2.60 -10.91 24.15
C VAL A 11 -3.87 -10.34 23.54
N PRO A 12 -3.98 -10.28 22.19
CA PRO A 12 -5.15 -9.73 21.52
C PRO A 12 -6.42 -10.52 21.88
N PRO A 13 -7.52 -9.85 22.28
CA PRO A 13 -8.76 -10.54 22.64
C PRO A 13 -9.54 -11.05 21.42
N SER A 14 -9.15 -10.65 20.20
CA SER A 14 -9.78 -11.04 18.94
C SER A 14 -8.84 -10.80 17.75
N ASN A 15 -9.24 -11.27 16.56
CA ASN A 15 -8.55 -11.02 15.30
C ASN A 15 -8.90 -9.68 14.64
N TYR A 16 -9.58 -8.78 15.34
CA TYR A 16 -9.95 -7.46 14.82
C TYR A 16 -8.96 -6.38 15.29
N ALA A 17 -8.61 -5.48 14.37
CA ALA A 17 -7.76 -4.32 14.63
C ALA A 17 -8.43 -3.04 14.11
N LEU A 18 -8.05 -1.90 14.68
CA LEU A 18 -8.43 -0.60 14.15
C LEU A 18 -7.57 -0.29 12.92
N THR A 19 -8.21 0.03 11.81
CA THR A 19 -7.55 0.28 10.50
C THR A 19 -7.09 1.73 10.31
N GLY A 20 -7.25 2.58 11.33
CA GLY A 20 -6.86 4.00 11.26
C GLY A 20 -7.85 4.91 10.52
N ILE A 21 -9.01 4.40 10.10
CA ILE A 21 -10.03 5.18 9.39
C ILE A 21 -11.18 5.48 10.34
N TYR A 22 -11.44 6.76 10.59
CA TYR A 22 -12.44 7.19 11.56
C TYR A 22 -13.30 8.34 11.03
N PHE A 23 -14.58 8.32 11.38
CA PHE A 23 -15.51 9.41 11.15
C PHE A 23 -16.08 9.84 12.50
N PHE A 24 -15.80 11.09 12.90
CA PHE A 24 -16.22 11.62 14.18
C PHE A 24 -17.08 12.86 14.03
N THR A 25 -18.01 13.05 14.96
CA THR A 25 -18.61 14.35 15.22
C THR A 25 -17.72 15.13 16.21
N PRO A 26 -17.89 16.45 16.37
CA PRO A 26 -17.02 17.27 17.21
C PRO A 26 -16.89 16.83 18.67
N VAL A 27 -17.81 16.02 19.20
CA VAL A 27 -17.74 15.48 20.57
C VAL A 27 -16.47 14.67 20.85
N ILE A 28 -15.77 14.18 19.82
CA ILE A 28 -14.48 13.50 20.00
C ILE A 28 -13.43 14.41 20.65
N PHE A 29 -13.47 15.73 20.41
CA PHE A 29 -12.49 16.66 20.99
C PHE A 29 -12.62 16.72 22.51
N ASP A 30 -13.83 16.61 23.04
CA ASP A 30 -14.06 16.53 24.49
C ASP A 30 -13.41 15.27 25.08
N MET A 31 -13.41 14.15 24.36
CA MET A 31 -12.75 12.91 24.80
C MET A 31 -11.23 13.03 24.72
N ILE A 32 -10.71 13.61 23.63
CA ILE A 32 -9.27 13.85 23.44
C ILE A 32 -8.72 14.73 24.58
N ASN A 33 -9.45 15.77 24.97
CA ASN A 33 -9.07 16.67 26.08
C ASN A 33 -9.00 15.98 27.45
N GLN A 34 -9.60 14.79 27.59
CA GLN A 34 -9.60 14.01 28.83
C GLN A 34 -8.50 12.94 28.87
N LEU A 35 -7.78 12.75 27.75
CA LEU A 35 -6.75 11.73 27.67
C LEU A 35 -5.55 12.05 28.56
N LYS A 36 -4.91 10.98 29.02
CA LYS A 36 -3.62 11.02 29.69
C LYS A 36 -2.61 10.23 28.86
N PRO A 37 -1.31 10.57 28.93
CA PRO A 37 -0.29 9.81 28.21
C PRO A 37 -0.34 8.31 28.57
N SER A 38 -0.26 7.47 27.55
CA SER A 38 -0.21 6.01 27.67
C SER A 38 1.14 5.54 28.23
N TRP A 39 1.32 4.22 28.34
CA TRP A 39 2.62 3.62 28.68
C TRP A 39 3.71 3.93 27.63
N ARG A 40 3.33 4.40 26.44
CA ARG A 40 4.22 4.89 25.38
C ARG A 40 4.45 6.41 25.42
N ASN A 41 3.87 7.08 26.42
CA ASN A 41 3.87 8.54 26.55
C ASN A 41 3.16 9.26 25.38
N GLU A 42 2.17 8.61 24.77
CA GLU A 42 1.35 9.15 23.66
C GLU A 42 -0.11 9.31 24.10
N LEU A 43 -0.86 10.21 23.45
CA LEU A 43 -2.32 10.29 23.59
C LEU A 43 -2.95 9.38 22.54
N GLU A 44 -3.54 8.27 22.97
CA GLU A 44 -3.99 7.20 22.06
C GLU A 44 -5.43 7.47 21.60
N ILE A 45 -5.66 7.44 20.28
CA ILE A 45 -7.02 7.59 19.73
C ILE A 45 -7.97 6.47 20.20
N THR A 46 -7.43 5.27 20.41
CA THR A 46 -8.14 4.11 20.94
C THR A 46 -8.79 4.40 22.29
N ASP A 47 -8.12 5.16 23.15
CA ASP A 47 -8.65 5.56 24.46
C ASP A 47 -9.77 6.60 24.31
N ALA A 48 -9.66 7.55 23.37
CA ALA A 48 -10.73 8.52 23.11
C ALA A 48 -12.01 7.84 22.59
N ILE A 49 -11.86 6.85 21.69
CA ILE A 49 -13.00 6.06 21.19
C ILE A 49 -13.61 5.23 22.33
N GLN A 50 -12.78 4.67 23.22
CA GLN A 50 -13.26 3.95 24.39
C GLN A 50 -14.06 4.87 25.34
N LEU A 51 -13.62 6.12 25.56
CA LEU A 51 -14.36 7.10 26.35
C LEU A 51 -15.74 7.44 25.74
N LEU A 52 -15.85 7.50 24.41
CA LEU A 52 -17.17 7.65 23.76
C LEU A 52 -18.10 6.49 24.11
N LEU A 53 -17.61 5.25 24.01
CA LEU A 53 -18.38 4.06 24.38
C LEU A 53 -18.79 4.08 25.86
N ASP A 54 -17.85 4.37 26.76
CA ASP A 54 -18.07 4.36 28.20
C ASP A 54 -19.09 5.41 28.63
N LYS A 55 -19.14 6.55 27.94
CA LYS A 55 -20.13 7.62 28.14
C LYS A 55 -21.47 7.37 27.43
N GLY A 56 -21.65 6.21 26.81
CA GLY A 56 -22.91 5.82 26.19
C GLY A 56 -23.18 6.44 24.82
N TYR A 57 -22.18 7.06 24.18
CA TYR A 57 -22.31 7.50 22.80
C TYR A 57 -22.41 6.30 21.85
N LYS A 58 -23.12 6.48 20.73
CA LYS A 58 -23.21 5.45 19.69
C LYS A 58 -21.93 5.46 18.87
N VAL A 59 -21.14 4.40 18.99
CA VAL A 59 -19.96 4.16 18.15
C VAL A 59 -20.25 3.01 17.19
N GLY A 60 -20.34 3.34 15.90
CA GLY A 60 -20.47 2.37 14.82
C GLY A 60 -19.12 1.78 14.42
N TYR A 61 -19.15 0.69 13.66
CA TYR A 61 -17.98 0.11 13.01
C TYR A 61 -18.40 -0.52 11.69
N ASP A 62 -17.45 -0.65 10.77
CA ASP A 62 -17.60 -1.44 9.57
C ASP A 62 -16.30 -2.21 9.30
N PHE A 63 -16.36 -3.24 8.48
CA PHE A 63 -15.21 -4.05 8.11
C PHE A 63 -14.62 -3.57 6.79
N VAL A 64 -13.30 -3.41 6.76
CA VAL A 64 -12.57 -3.22 5.50
C VAL A 64 -12.56 -4.56 4.76
N ALA A 65 -13.09 -4.57 3.55
CA ALA A 65 -13.00 -5.72 2.66
C ALA A 65 -11.70 -5.64 1.83
N GLY A 66 -11.14 -6.80 1.47
CA GLY A 66 -9.87 -6.88 0.76
C GLY A 66 -8.67 -6.81 1.70
N TRP A 67 -7.50 -6.50 1.15
CA TRP A 67 -6.28 -6.34 1.92
C TRP A 67 -6.22 -4.95 2.57
N TRP A 68 -5.65 -4.90 3.78
CA TRP A 68 -5.28 -3.67 4.47
C TRP A 68 -3.85 -3.84 4.96
N LYS A 69 -3.00 -2.85 4.68
CA LYS A 69 -1.58 -2.87 5.04
C LYS A 69 -1.17 -1.49 5.52
N ASP A 70 -0.51 -1.45 6.67
CA ASP A 70 0.19 -0.25 7.14
C ASP A 70 1.59 -0.22 6.50
N THR A 71 2.01 0.94 6.01
CA THR A 71 3.31 1.16 5.39
C THR A 71 4.19 2.01 6.29
N GLY A 72 4.53 1.46 7.46
CA GLY A 72 5.33 2.14 8.48
C GLY A 72 6.85 2.03 8.26
N THR A 73 7.30 1.04 7.48
CA THR A 73 8.71 0.80 7.16
C THR A 73 8.96 0.73 5.65
N PRO A 74 10.22 0.90 5.17
CA PRO A 74 10.55 0.69 3.77
C PRO A 74 10.18 -0.71 3.25
N ASP A 75 10.34 -1.75 4.07
CA ASP A 75 9.96 -3.11 3.70
C ASP A 75 8.44 -3.26 3.55
N ASP A 76 7.66 -2.59 4.39
CA ASP A 76 6.20 -2.58 4.26
C ASP A 76 5.74 -1.93 2.94
N ILE A 77 6.49 -0.95 2.42
CA ILE A 77 6.21 -0.34 1.12
C ILE A 77 6.44 -1.36 -0.01
N LEU A 78 7.52 -2.15 0.07
CA LEU A 78 7.79 -3.20 -0.91
C LEU A 78 6.70 -4.29 -0.87
N ASP A 79 6.24 -4.67 0.32
CA ASP A 79 5.12 -5.60 0.48
C ASP A 79 3.81 -5.05 -0.11
N ALA A 80 3.49 -3.78 0.17
CA ALA A 80 2.33 -3.12 -0.42
C ALA A 80 2.42 -3.07 -1.95
N ASN A 81 3.61 -2.79 -2.50
CA ASN A 81 3.84 -2.84 -3.94
C ASN A 81 3.60 -4.24 -4.52
N ARG A 82 4.02 -5.30 -3.82
CA ARG A 82 3.74 -6.69 -4.26
C ARG A 82 2.24 -6.97 -4.31
N LEU A 83 1.49 -6.58 -3.28
CA LEU A 83 0.02 -6.75 -3.25
C LEU A 83 -0.67 -6.03 -4.42
N VAL A 84 -0.29 -4.78 -4.68
CA VAL A 84 -0.83 -4.01 -5.81
C VAL A 84 -0.50 -4.67 -7.16
N LEU A 85 0.73 -5.16 -7.33
CA LEU A 85 1.15 -5.82 -8.56
C LEU A 85 0.53 -7.22 -8.76
N ASP A 86 0.13 -7.91 -7.69
CA ASP A 86 -0.58 -9.19 -7.80
C ASP A 86 -2.03 -9.03 -8.27
N GLU A 87 -2.67 -7.89 -7.98
CA GLU A 87 -4.01 -7.54 -8.45
C GLU A 87 -4.00 -6.81 -9.81
N LEU A 88 -2.81 -6.57 -10.38
CA LEU A 88 -2.66 -5.87 -11.64
C LEU A 88 -3.30 -6.64 -12.80
N ASN A 89 -4.23 -5.98 -13.50
CA ASN A 89 -4.72 -6.42 -14.80
C ASN A 89 -3.75 -5.91 -15.88
N PRO A 90 -2.99 -6.79 -16.56
CA PRO A 90 -1.95 -6.38 -17.47
C PRO A 90 -2.52 -5.73 -18.74
N GLU A 91 -1.95 -4.58 -19.13
CA GLU A 91 -2.31 -3.88 -20.36
C GLU A 91 -1.07 -3.26 -21.02
N ILE A 92 -0.95 -3.38 -22.33
CA ILE A 92 0.17 -2.83 -23.11
C ILE A 92 -0.36 -1.68 -23.98
N LYS A 93 -0.07 -0.44 -23.57
CA LYS A 93 -0.38 0.81 -24.28
C LYS A 93 0.85 1.49 -24.88
N GLY A 94 2.03 1.17 -24.35
CA GLY A 94 3.30 1.70 -24.84
C GLY A 94 3.80 1.00 -26.11
N PHE A 95 4.94 1.48 -26.60
CA PHE A 95 5.63 0.93 -27.77
C PHE A 95 6.72 -0.06 -27.35
N ILE A 96 6.73 -1.23 -27.97
CA ILE A 96 7.73 -2.27 -27.76
C ILE A 96 8.49 -2.47 -29.08
N GLU A 97 9.79 -2.24 -29.07
CA GLU A 97 10.64 -2.48 -30.23
C GLU A 97 10.79 -3.99 -30.52
N ASN A 98 11.10 -4.30 -31.79
CA ASN A 98 11.40 -5.65 -32.22
C ASN A 98 12.52 -6.27 -31.36
N ASN A 99 12.38 -7.55 -31.01
CA ASN A 99 13.29 -8.32 -30.14
C ASN A 99 13.32 -7.93 -28.66
N ALA A 100 12.43 -7.07 -28.16
CA ALA A 100 12.15 -7.00 -26.73
C ALA A 100 11.21 -8.14 -26.30
N SER A 101 11.37 -8.65 -25.08
CA SER A 101 10.57 -9.77 -24.54
C SER A 101 9.79 -9.34 -23.31
N ILE A 102 8.47 -9.53 -23.35
CA ILE A 102 7.56 -9.33 -22.22
C ILE A 102 7.07 -10.69 -21.75
N GLN A 103 7.24 -11.01 -20.46
CA GLN A 103 6.94 -12.32 -19.90
C GLN A 103 6.09 -12.18 -18.63
N GLY A 104 4.97 -12.90 -18.54
CA GLY A 104 4.07 -12.83 -17.37
C GLY A 104 3.14 -11.61 -17.38
N ARG A 105 2.63 -11.23 -16.20
CA ARG A 105 1.69 -10.10 -16.04
C ARG A 105 2.44 -8.77 -16.07
N VAL A 106 2.51 -8.13 -17.23
CA VAL A 106 3.22 -6.85 -17.36
C VAL A 106 2.27 -5.79 -17.90
N SER A 107 2.22 -4.64 -17.23
CA SER A 107 1.59 -3.43 -17.77
C SER A 107 2.64 -2.46 -18.28
N ILE A 108 2.38 -1.87 -19.44
CA ILE A 108 3.22 -0.84 -20.06
C ILE A 108 2.31 0.31 -20.44
N GLU A 109 2.40 1.42 -19.72
CA GLU A 109 1.49 2.55 -19.87
C GLU A 109 1.79 3.39 -21.12
N ALA A 110 0.91 4.36 -21.39
CA ALA A 110 0.95 5.19 -22.58
C ALA A 110 2.30 5.91 -22.74
N ASN A 111 2.76 6.01 -23.99
CA ASN A 111 4.04 6.62 -24.39
C ASN A 111 5.29 5.99 -23.75
N ALA A 112 5.17 4.90 -22.99
CA ALA A 112 6.33 4.16 -22.55
C ALA A 112 6.97 3.44 -23.75
N ILE A 113 8.30 3.37 -23.77
CA ILE A 113 9.08 2.75 -24.83
C ILE A 113 9.95 1.67 -24.22
N VAL A 114 9.86 0.44 -24.76
CA VAL A 114 10.77 -0.66 -24.43
C VAL A 114 11.61 -0.97 -25.65
N LYS A 115 12.91 -0.64 -25.58
CA LYS A 115 13.83 -0.83 -26.70
C LYS A 115 14.28 -2.28 -26.84
N HIS A 116 14.81 -2.60 -28.02
CA HIS A 116 15.22 -3.94 -28.42
C HIS A 116 16.19 -4.61 -27.44
N GLY A 117 16.11 -5.95 -27.36
CA GLY A 117 16.99 -6.76 -26.50
C GLY A 117 16.65 -6.71 -25.01
N SER A 118 15.71 -5.85 -24.59
CA SER A 118 15.27 -5.75 -23.20
C SER A 118 14.25 -6.83 -22.84
N ILE A 119 14.27 -7.27 -21.58
CA ILE A 119 13.38 -8.30 -21.05
C ILE A 119 12.66 -7.74 -19.83
N ILE A 120 11.33 -7.80 -19.84
CA ILE A 120 10.49 -7.40 -18.71
C ILE A 120 9.71 -8.62 -18.23
N ARG A 121 9.88 -8.98 -16.97
CA ARG A 121 9.21 -10.11 -16.32
C ARG A 121 8.23 -9.62 -15.25
N GLY A 122 6.99 -10.05 -15.39
CA GLY A 122 5.91 -9.74 -14.47
C GLY A 122 5.84 -10.63 -13.23
N PRO A 123 5.04 -10.25 -12.20
CA PRO A 123 4.17 -9.08 -12.20
C PRO A 123 4.94 -7.75 -12.14
N SER A 124 4.74 -6.83 -13.08
CA SER A 124 5.50 -5.57 -13.15
C SER A 124 4.75 -4.49 -13.94
N ILE A 125 5.06 -3.22 -13.65
CA ILE A 125 4.48 -2.07 -14.37
C ILE A 125 5.55 -1.09 -14.83
N ILE A 126 5.41 -0.59 -16.06
CA ILE A 126 6.19 0.52 -16.61
C ILE A 126 5.27 1.72 -16.79
N GLY A 127 5.52 2.78 -16.02
CA GLY A 127 4.71 4.01 -16.01
C GLY A 127 4.83 4.84 -17.29
N GLU A 128 3.94 5.82 -17.42
CA GLU A 128 3.80 6.65 -18.61
C GLU A 128 5.08 7.40 -18.98
N ASN A 129 5.29 7.62 -20.28
CA ASN A 129 6.44 8.37 -20.82
C ASN A 129 7.81 7.84 -20.35
N SER A 130 7.88 6.59 -19.91
CA SER A 130 9.12 5.97 -19.45
C SER A 130 9.85 5.29 -20.60
N THR A 131 11.18 5.34 -20.61
CA THR A 131 11.99 4.67 -21.63
C THR A 131 12.87 3.62 -20.97
N THR A 132 12.68 2.37 -21.37
CA THR A 132 13.60 1.27 -21.10
C THR A 132 14.55 1.15 -22.29
N GLU A 133 15.80 1.57 -22.10
CA GLU A 133 16.84 1.46 -23.14
C GLU A 133 17.16 0.00 -23.48
N SER A 134 17.96 -0.21 -24.53
CA SER A 134 18.24 -1.54 -25.06
C SER A 134 19.02 -2.43 -24.09
N ASN A 135 18.73 -3.73 -24.12
CA ASN A 135 19.38 -4.76 -23.30
C ASN A 135 19.25 -4.53 -21.77
N VAL A 136 18.12 -4.00 -21.33
CA VAL A 136 17.77 -3.85 -19.91
C VAL A 136 16.94 -5.05 -19.45
N TYR A 137 17.21 -5.54 -18.24
CA TYR A 137 16.38 -6.55 -17.59
C TYR A 137 15.56 -5.94 -16.44
N ILE A 138 14.25 -6.16 -16.46
CA ILE A 138 13.33 -5.78 -15.39
C ILE A 138 12.69 -7.06 -14.85
N GLY A 139 12.93 -7.34 -13.57
CA GLY A 139 12.45 -8.54 -12.89
C GLY A 139 11.03 -8.41 -12.31
N PRO A 140 10.47 -9.54 -11.83
CA PRO A 140 9.17 -9.56 -11.17
C PRO A 140 9.10 -8.62 -9.98
N TYR A 141 7.89 -8.16 -9.66
CA TYR A 141 7.57 -7.23 -8.59
C TYR A 141 8.28 -5.88 -8.68
N THR A 142 8.63 -5.46 -9.89
CA THR A 142 9.18 -4.13 -10.16
C THR A 142 8.08 -3.17 -10.62
N SER A 143 8.01 -2.01 -10.00
CA SER A 143 7.20 -0.88 -10.47
C SER A 143 8.12 0.28 -10.86
N ILE A 144 7.95 0.76 -12.08
CA ILE A 144 8.66 1.92 -12.61
C ILE A 144 7.67 3.06 -12.72
N GLY A 145 7.95 4.17 -12.02
CA GLY A 145 7.10 5.36 -12.07
C GLY A 145 7.11 6.05 -13.43
N ASN A 146 6.29 7.09 -13.58
CA ASN A 146 6.20 7.85 -14.82
C ASN A 146 7.49 8.66 -15.09
N ASN A 147 7.78 8.91 -16.37
CA ASN A 147 8.91 9.71 -16.84
C ASN A 147 10.29 9.17 -16.41
N VAL A 148 10.41 7.85 -16.27
CA VAL A 148 11.67 7.21 -15.88
C VAL A 148 12.44 6.76 -17.12
N VAL A 149 13.76 7.02 -17.15
CA VAL A 149 14.66 6.48 -18.17
C VAL A 149 15.61 5.47 -17.55
N ILE A 150 15.45 4.20 -17.92
CA ILE A 150 16.33 3.11 -17.49
C ILE A 150 17.38 2.88 -18.57
N LYS A 151 18.61 3.29 -18.30
CA LYS A 151 19.67 3.32 -19.33
C LYS A 151 20.37 1.98 -19.54
N ARG A 152 20.79 1.32 -18.46
CA ARG A 152 21.51 0.03 -18.48
C ARG A 152 21.33 -0.67 -17.14
N GLY A 153 21.32 -2.00 -17.15
CA GLY A 153 21.40 -2.82 -15.94
C GLY A 153 20.24 -3.80 -15.76
N GLU A 154 20.26 -4.45 -14.60
CA GLU A 154 19.23 -5.40 -14.18
C GLU A 154 18.54 -4.85 -12.93
N ILE A 155 17.23 -4.69 -12.99
CA ILE A 155 16.41 -4.32 -11.83
C ILE A 155 15.74 -5.57 -11.31
N LYS A 156 15.97 -5.88 -10.03
CA LYS A 156 15.42 -7.06 -9.34
C LYS A 156 15.01 -6.67 -7.93
N THR A 157 13.81 -7.05 -7.54
CA THR A 157 13.35 -7.00 -6.15
C THR A 157 13.80 -8.30 -5.47
N GLN A 158 14.42 -8.19 -4.29
CA GLN A 158 14.80 -9.35 -3.46
C GLN A 158 13.58 -9.92 -2.75
#